data_AF-A0A9X4EUI6-F1
#
_entry.id   AF-A0A9X4EUI6-F1
#
_cell.length_a   1.000
_cell.length_b   1.000
_cell.length_c   1.000
_cell.angle_alpha   90.00
_cell.angle_beta   90.00
_cell.angle_gamma   90.00
#
_symmetry.space_group_name_H-M   'P 1'
#
loop_
_entity.id
_entity.type
_entity.pdbx_description
1 polymer ?
#
loop_
_entity_poly.entity_id
_entity_poly.type
_entity_poly.pdbx_seq_one_letter_code
_entity_poly.pdbx_strand_id
1 'polypeptide(L)'
;MTKTEMNKKGVIGITKQASLIDKNIGLYKEHFINEDFGYTVRLSNGAIEVPRKTAEDYEVQKGIVTPERIKKIAETYRHKEI
;
A
#
# COMPACT_ATOMS: atom_id res chain seq x y z
N MET A 1 -10.52 -7.67 -9.51
CA MET A 1 -9.94 -7.41 -8.17
C MET A 1 -10.62 -8.34 -7.17
N THR A 2 -9.84 -9.00 -6.32
CA THR A 2 -10.36 -9.94 -5.31
C THR A 2 -9.85 -9.53 -3.94
N LYS A 3 -10.74 -9.45 -2.93
CA LYS A 3 -10.34 -9.13 -1.56
C LYS A 3 -9.41 -10.23 -1.04
N THR A 4 -8.32 -9.85 -0.39
CA THR A 4 -7.36 -10.82 0.13
C THR A 4 -6.74 -10.34 1.44
N GLU A 5 -6.13 -11.27 2.16
CA GLU A 5 -5.33 -11.02 3.35
C GLU A 5 -3.85 -11.41 3.10
N MET A 6 -3.49 -11.70 1.85
CA MET A 6 -2.12 -12.02 1.45
C MET A 6 -1.19 -10.82 1.65
N ASN A 7 -0.01 -11.10 2.18
CA ASN A 7 0.97 -10.07 2.53
C ASN A 7 0.46 -8.92 3.42
N LYS A 8 -0.58 -9.17 4.23
CA LYS A 8 -1.25 -8.16 5.05
C LYS A 8 -0.28 -7.33 5.90
N LYS A 9 0.74 -7.93 6.50
CA LYS A 9 1.72 -7.18 7.32
C LYS A 9 2.54 -6.24 6.46
N GLY A 10 2.95 -6.70 5.28
CA GLY A 10 3.64 -5.90 4.26
C GLY A 10 2.80 -4.73 3.80
N VAL A 11 1.57 -5.00 3.36
CA VAL A 11 0.64 -3.99 2.85
C VAL A 11 0.33 -2.93 3.91
N ILE A 12 -0.01 -3.33 5.15
CA ILE A 12 -0.29 -2.39 6.24
C ILE A 12 0.96 -1.57 6.59
N GLY A 13 2.13 -2.23 6.68
CA GLY A 13 3.39 -1.57 7.00
C GLY A 13 3.75 -0.49 5.98
N ILE A 14 3.68 -0.83 4.70
CA ILE A 14 3.94 0.09 3.58
C ILE A 14 2.93 1.24 3.60
N THR A 15 1.64 0.96 3.76
CA THR A 15 0.59 1.99 3.82
C THR A 15 0.85 2.98 4.96
N LYS A 16 1.25 2.47 6.14
CA LYS A 16 1.62 3.31 7.28
C LYS A 16 2.85 4.16 7.00
N GLN A 17 3.86 3.62 6.32
CA GLN A 17 5.04 4.41 5.94
C GLN A 17 4.68 5.48 4.90
N ALA A 18 3.83 5.15 3.93
CA ALA A 18 3.34 6.10 2.93
C ALA A 18 2.59 7.27 3.59
N SER A 19 1.72 7.00 4.58
CA SER A 19 1.02 8.07 5.32
C SER A 19 1.92 8.90 6.25
N LEU A 20 3.13 8.41 6.56
CA LEU A 20 4.14 9.24 7.22
C LEU A 20 4.76 10.26 6.27
N ILE A 21 4.84 9.94 4.98
CA ILE A 21 5.39 10.81 3.92
C ILE A 21 4.33 11.78 3.42
N ASP A 22 3.16 11.29 3.02
CA ASP A 22 2.03 12.11 2.56
C ASP A 22 0.88 12.03 3.56
N LYS A 23 0.61 13.14 4.25
CA LYS A 23 -0.42 13.24 5.28
C LYS A 23 -1.85 13.20 4.74
N ASN A 24 -2.02 13.29 3.42
CA ASN A 24 -3.32 13.12 2.78
C ASN A 24 -3.74 11.65 2.67
N ILE A 25 -2.82 10.71 2.87
CA ILE A 25 -3.11 9.27 2.84
C ILE A 25 -3.80 8.86 4.14
N GLY A 26 -5.04 8.40 4.02
CA GLY A 26 -5.85 7.95 5.16
C GLY A 26 -5.43 6.60 5.74
N LEU A 27 -6.27 6.09 6.63
CA LEU A 27 -6.01 4.84 7.35
C LEU A 27 -6.36 3.63 6.49
N TYR A 28 -5.51 2.60 6.56
CA TYR A 28 -5.78 1.28 5.96
C TYR A 28 -7.13 0.72 6.42
N LYS A 29 -7.94 0.23 5.47
CA LYS A 29 -9.16 -0.56 5.78
C LYS A 29 -9.03 -1.99 5.29
N GLU A 30 -8.76 -2.16 4.00
CA GLU A 30 -8.68 -3.46 3.34
C GLU A 30 -7.84 -3.34 2.07
N HIS A 31 -7.44 -4.48 1.50
CA HIS A 31 -6.76 -4.50 0.22
C HIS A 31 -7.28 -5.63 -0.67
N PHE A 32 -7.06 -5.45 -1.95
CA PHE A 32 -7.48 -6.35 -3.02
C PHE A 32 -6.26 -6.70 -3.86
N ILE A 33 -6.17 -7.95 -4.31
CA ILE A 33 -5.17 -8.33 -5.29
C ILE A 33 -5.68 -7.98 -6.70
N ASN A 34 -4.79 -7.41 -7.51
CA ASN A 34 -5.01 -7.13 -8.92
C ASN A 34 -3.85 -7.70 -9.74
N GLU A 35 -4.15 -8.25 -10.92
CA GLU A 35 -3.15 -8.87 -11.79
C GLU A 35 -2.16 -7.84 -12.36
N ASP A 36 -2.60 -6.59 -12.59
CA ASP A 36 -1.76 -5.53 -13.16
C ASP A 36 -0.73 -4.93 -12.17
N PHE A 37 -1.14 -4.65 -10.93
CA PHE A 37 -0.34 -3.83 -10.00
C PHE A 37 0.12 -4.56 -8.74
N GLY A 38 -0.45 -5.73 -8.43
CA GLY A 38 -0.23 -6.43 -7.17
C GLY A 38 -1.36 -6.16 -6.18
N TYR A 39 -1.32 -5.04 -5.45
CA TYR A 39 -2.33 -4.72 -4.45
C TYR A 39 -2.94 -3.34 -4.62
N THR A 40 -4.27 -3.26 -4.58
CA THR A 40 -5.00 -2.00 -4.41
C THR A 40 -5.45 -1.91 -2.95
N VAL A 41 -4.97 -0.92 -2.23
CA VAL A 41 -5.29 -0.70 -0.82
C VAL A 41 -6.39 0.35 -0.72
N ARG A 42 -7.51 -0.02 -0.13
CA ARG A 42 -8.59 0.92 0.19
C ARG A 42 -8.32 1.56 1.54
N LEU A 43 -8.32 2.88 1.53
CA LEU A 43 -8.09 3.73 2.69
C LEU A 43 -9.40 4.36 3.17
N SER A 44 -9.36 5.05 4.29
CA SER A 44 -10.50 5.80 4.82
C SER A 44 -10.94 6.98 3.94
N ASN A 45 -10.11 7.43 3.00
CA ASN A 45 -10.35 8.63 2.18
C ASN A 45 -9.91 8.48 0.71
N GLY A 46 -9.63 7.26 0.25
CA GLY A 46 -9.09 7.03 -1.08
C GLY A 46 -8.49 5.65 -1.26
N ALA A 47 -7.54 5.53 -2.17
CA ALA A 47 -6.79 4.30 -2.40
C ALA A 47 -5.34 4.57 -2.81
N ILE A 48 -4.48 3.59 -2.56
CA ILE A 48 -3.09 3.54 -3.07
C ILE A 48 -2.82 2.19 -3.73
N GLU A 49 -1.82 2.16 -4.59
CA GLU A 49 -1.39 0.96 -5.32
C GLU A 49 -0.04 0.51 -4.75
N VAL A 50 0.02 -0.73 -4.26
CA VAL A 50 1.21 -1.33 -3.67
C VAL A 50 1.67 -2.48 -4.55
N PRO A 51 2.89 -2.42 -5.11
CA PRO A 51 3.46 -3.53 -5.87
C PRO A 51 3.56 -4.79 -5.01
N ARG A 52 3.11 -5.92 -5.55
CA ARG A 52 3.13 -7.22 -4.84
C ARG A 52 4.52 -7.53 -4.29
N LYS A 53 5.54 -7.39 -5.15
CA LYS A 53 6.94 -7.60 -4.78
C LYS A 53 7.40 -6.74 -3.62
N THR A 54 6.92 -5.49 -3.52
CA THR A 54 7.28 -4.61 -2.40
C THR A 54 6.62 -5.07 -1.10
N ALA A 55 5.37 -5.53 -1.15
CA ALA A 55 4.71 -6.12 0.02
C ALA A 55 5.39 -7.42 0.47
N GLU A 56 5.79 -8.28 -0.47
CA GLU A 56 6.55 -9.51 -0.20
C GLU A 56 7.92 -9.19 0.41
N ASP A 57 8.69 -8.28 -0.20
CA ASP A 57 9.99 -7.81 0.30
C ASP A 57 9.85 -7.29 1.75
N TYR A 58 8.80 -6.52 2.04
CA TYR A 58 8.55 -5.99 3.39
C TYR A 58 8.25 -7.08 4.42
N GLU A 59 7.52 -8.13 4.02
CA GLU A 59 7.22 -9.27 4.91
C GLU A 59 8.45 -10.12 5.20
N VAL A 60 9.33 -10.30 4.21
CA VAL A 60 10.60 -10.99 4.39
C VAL A 60 11.51 -10.17 5.30
N GLN A 61 11.71 -8.89 4.97
CA GLN A 61 12.53 -7.98 5.77
C GLN A 61 12.18 -6.52 5.48
N LYS A 62 11.66 -5.83 6.50
CA LYS A 62 11.25 -4.42 6.40
C LYS A 62 12.32 -3.47 5.81
N GLY A 63 13.59 -3.73 6.10
CA GLY A 63 14.73 -2.91 5.64
C GLY A 63 15.03 -2.99 4.15
N ILE A 64 14.49 -3.97 3.43
CA ILE A 64 14.65 -4.11 1.97
C ILE A 64 13.87 -3.01 1.24
N VAL A 65 12.76 -2.55 1.81
CA VAL A 65 11.91 -1.53 1.19
C VAL A 65 12.47 -0.14 1.49
N THR A 66 13.11 0.46 0.49
CA THR A 66 13.73 1.79 0.62
C THR A 66 12.68 2.90 0.75
N PRO A 67 13.02 4.03 1.39
CA PRO A 67 12.13 5.20 1.47
C PRO A 67 11.66 5.70 0.09
N GLU A 68 12.51 5.61 -0.93
CA GLU A 68 12.16 5.97 -2.31
C GLU A 68 11.04 5.10 -2.89
N ARG A 69 11.05 3.79 -2.60
CA ARG A 69 9.96 2.89 -3.01
C ARG A 69 8.66 3.26 -2.31
N ILE A 70 8.71 3.58 -1.01
CA ILE A 70 7.54 4.04 -0.26
C ILE A 70 7.02 5.37 -0.82
N LYS A 71 7.91 6.30 -1.17
CA LYS A 71 7.52 7.58 -1.79
C LYS A 71 6.78 7.36 -3.11
N LYS A 72 7.30 6.50 -4.00
CA LYS A 72 6.62 6.14 -5.26
C LYS A 72 5.23 5.55 -5.02
N ILE A 73 5.07 4.75 -3.97
CA ILE A 73 3.76 4.21 -3.57
C ILE A 73 2.83 5.33 -3.07
N ALA A 74 3.34 6.27 -2.26
CA ALA A 74 2.56 7.41 -1.81
C ALA A 74 2.06 8.27 -2.98
N GLU A 75 2.88 8.44 -4.03
CA GLU A 75 2.51 9.17 -5.26
C GLU A 75 1.37 8.50 -6.06
N THR A 76 1.07 7.22 -5.80
CA THR A 76 -0.10 6.53 -6.40
C THR A 76 -1.42 6.88 -5.72
N TYR A 77 -1.39 7.68 -4.65
CA TYR A 77 -2.60 8.04 -3.91
C TYR A 77 -3.62 8.71 -4.81
N ARG A 78 -4.82 8.13 -4.83
CA ARG A 78 -5.99 8.69 -5.50
C ARG A 78 -7.06 8.92 -4.46
N HIS A 79 -7.38 10.20 -4.26
CA HIS A 79 -8.55 10.57 -3.49
C HIS A 79 -9.80 10.01 -4.18
N LYS A 80 -10.65 9.36 -3.41
CA LYS A 80 -11.99 8.98 -3.86
C LYS A 80 -12.94 9.61 -2.87
N GLU A 81 -13.79 10.52 -3.35
CA GLU A 81 -14.98 10.90 -2.61
C GLU A 81 -15.79 9.62 -2.38
N ILE A 82 -16.03 9.29 -1.11
CA ILE A 82 -16.73 8.07 -0.68
C ILE A 82 -18.15 8.44 -0.29
#